data_AF-A0A5N9CY58-F1
#
_entry.id   AF-A0A5N9CY58-F1
#
_cell.length_a   1.000
_cell.length_b   1.000
_cell.length_c   1.000
_cell.angle_alpha   90.00
_cell.angle_beta   90.00
_cell.angle_gamma   90.00
#
_symmetry.space_group_name_H-M   'P 1'
#
loop_
_entity.id
_entity.type
_entity.pdbx_description
1 polymer ?
#
loop_
_entity_poly.entity_id
_entity_poly.type
_entity_poly.pdbx_seq_one_letter_code
_entity_poly.pdbx_strand_id
1 'polypeptide(L)' 'MNIYGNPADKKWFVGRYKATGKKLNMGKSCVRLKTLDDLPIDLIGEAIARTPVDSYIQIYETAKGIN' A
#
# COMPACT_ATOMS: atom_id res chain seq x y z
N MET A 1 6.86 4.59 0.62
CA MET A 1 7.11 3.15 0.38
C MET A 1 5.79 2.48 0.05
N ASN A 2 5.73 1.60 -0.96
CA ASN A 2 4.50 0.93 -1.43
C ASN A 2 3.37 1.92 -1.84
N ILE A 3 2.09 1.64 -1.49
CA ILE A 3 0.90 2.44 -1.84
C ILE A 3 0.96 3.93 -1.44
N TYR A 4 1.90 4.33 -0.58
CA TYR A 4 2.16 5.73 -0.22
C TYR A 4 3.42 6.32 -0.87
N GLY A 5 4.36 5.49 -1.33
CA GLY A 5 5.61 5.95 -1.96
C GLY A 5 5.58 6.00 -3.47
N ASN A 6 4.71 5.21 -4.10
CA ASN A 6 4.62 5.13 -5.55
C ASN A 6 3.21 5.54 -6.01
N PRO A 7 3.09 6.61 -6.83
CA PRO A 7 1.81 7.05 -7.39
C PRO A 7 1.05 5.95 -8.16
N ALA A 8 1.77 5.06 -8.86
CA ALA A 8 1.16 3.96 -9.59
C ALA A 8 0.52 2.94 -8.64
N ASP A 9 1.22 2.54 -7.59
CA ASP A 9 0.69 1.62 -6.57
C ASP A 9 -0.47 2.24 -5.80
N LYS A 10 -0.40 3.55 -5.51
CA LYS A 10 -1.52 4.30 -4.92
C LYS A 10 -2.76 4.23 -5.80
N LYS A 11 -2.62 4.50 -7.10
CA LYS A 11 -3.73 4.47 -8.06
C LYS A 11 -4.33 3.07 -8.17
N TRP A 12 -3.49 2.05 -8.25
CA TRP A 12 -3.90 0.64 -8.26
C TRP A 12 -4.69 0.30 -6.98
N PHE A 13 -4.16 0.63 -5.80
CA PHE A 13 -4.78 0.31 -4.52
C PHE A 13 -6.15 0.98 -4.38
N VAL A 14 -6.26 2.28 -4.67
CA VAL A 14 -7.52 3.02 -4.59
C VAL A 14 -8.56 2.44 -5.55
N GLY A 15 -8.15 2.05 -6.76
CA GLY A 15 -9.04 1.41 -7.75
C GLY A 15 -9.57 0.06 -7.26
N ARG A 16 -8.66 -0.82 -6.81
CA ARG A 16 -9.01 -2.14 -6.28
C ARG A 16 -9.88 -2.04 -5.02
N TYR A 17 -9.55 -1.12 -4.11
CA TYR A 17 -10.34 -0.91 -2.89
C TYR A 17 -11.77 -0.49 -3.21
N LYS A 18 -11.97 0.43 -4.17
CA LYS A 18 -13.31 0.81 -4.64
C LYS A 18 -14.09 -0.38 -5.20
N ALA A 19 -13.44 -1.28 -5.93
CA ALA A 19 -14.08 -2.48 -6.49
C ALA A 19 -14.55 -3.47 -5.41
N THR A 20 -14.02 -3.40 -4.18
CA THR A 20 -14.51 -4.23 -3.05
C THR A 20 -15.86 -3.77 -2.51
N GLY A 21 -16.34 -2.58 -2.88
CA GLY A 21 -17.53 -1.94 -2.31
C GLY A 21 -17.33 -1.40 -0.89
N LYS A 22 -16.20 -1.66 -0.23
CA LYS A 22 -15.88 -1.17 1.11
C LYS A 22 -15.44 0.30 1.08
N LYS A 23 -15.73 1.04 2.15
CA LYS A 23 -15.32 2.44 2.28
C LYS A 23 -13.82 2.53 2.54
N LEU A 24 -13.09 3.14 1.61
CA LEU A 24 -11.69 3.48 1.84
C LEU A 24 -11.59 4.68 2.81
N ASN A 25 -10.97 4.45 3.96
CA ASN A 25 -10.64 5.49 4.94
C ASN A 25 -9.11 5.62 5.05
N MET A 26 -8.53 6.46 4.19
CA MET A 26 -7.09 6.56 3.98
C MET A 26 -6.60 7.98 4.22
N GLY A 27 -5.66 8.14 5.15
CA GLY A 27 -4.95 9.39 5.41
C GLY A 27 -3.67 9.54 4.58
N LYS A 28 -2.77 10.42 5.02
CA LYS A 28 -1.47 10.65 4.34
C LYS A 28 -0.50 9.47 4.44
N SER A 29 -0.61 8.65 5.49
CA SER A 29 0.31 7.55 5.79
C SER A 29 -0.34 6.29 6.35
N CYS A 30 -1.67 6.27 6.52
CA CYS A 30 -2.38 5.12 7.10
C CYS A 30 -3.73 4.85 6.43
N VAL A 31 -4.09 3.56 6.35
CA VAL A 31 -5.44 3.10 6.04
C VAL A 31 -6.07 2.69 7.37
N ARG A 32 -7.18 3.33 7.73
CA ARG A 32 -7.86 3.09 9.00
C ARG A 32 -9.08 2.20 8.79
N LEU A 33 -9.08 1.06 9.46
CA LEU A 33 -10.19 0.13 9.52
C LEU A 33 -10.91 0.36 10.86
N LYS A 34 -12.24 0.52 10.85
CA LYS A 34 -13.00 0.71 12.10
C LYS A 34 -13.43 -0.63 12.69
N THR A 35 -13.80 -1.56 11.83
CA THR A 35 -14.17 -2.93 12.18
C THR A 35 -13.41 -3.92 11.30
N LEU A 36 -13.45 -5.20 11.66
CA LEU A 36 -12.88 -6.27 10.83
C LEU A 36 -13.64 -6.43 9.51
N ASP A 37 -14.94 -6.15 9.48
CA ASP A 37 -15.73 -6.22 8.26
C ASP A 37 -15.32 -5.17 7.21
N ASP A 38 -14.69 -4.07 7.64
CA ASP A 38 -14.15 -3.05 6.74
C ASP A 38 -12.85 -3.47 6.05
N LEU A 39 -12.21 -4.57 6.48
CA LEU A 39 -10.92 -5.04 5.99
C LEU A 39 -11.07 -5.92 4.73
N PRO A 40 -10.64 -5.47 3.54
CA PRO A 40 -10.48 -6.35 2.40
C PRO A 40 -9.15 -7.11 2.53
N ILE A 41 -9.16 -8.21 3.27
CA ILE A 41 -7.93 -8.93 3.67
C ILE A 41 -7.03 -9.33 2.49
N ASP A 42 -7.62 -9.86 1.42
CA ASP A 42 -6.88 -10.29 0.23
C ASP A 42 -6.19 -9.11 -0.46
N LEU A 43 -6.89 -7.98 -0.59
CA LEU A 43 -6.31 -6.76 -1.18
C LEU A 43 -5.18 -6.20 -0.33
N ILE A 44 -5.27 -6.26 1.01
CA ILE A 44 -4.18 -5.83 1.88
C ILE A 44 -2.96 -6.76 1.69
N GLY A 45 -3.17 -8.07 1.58
CA GLY A 45 -2.11 -9.03 1.27
C GLY A 45 -1.44 -8.73 -0.08
N GLU A 46 -2.23 -8.53 -1.13
CA GLU A 46 -1.74 -8.10 -2.45
C GLU A 46 -0.92 -6.81 -2.32
N ALA A 47 -1.46 -5.80 -1.62
CA ALA A 47 -0.79 -4.51 -1.45
C ALA A 47 0.57 -4.67 -0.78
N ILE A 48 0.69 -5.45 0.30
CA ILE A 48 1.96 -5.72 0.98
C ILE A 48 2.96 -6.39 0.02
N ALA A 49 2.52 -7.43 -0.70
CA ALA A 49 3.36 -8.20 -1.61
C ALA A 49 3.88 -7.40 -2.82
N ARG A 50 3.24 -6.28 -3.17
CA ARG A 50 3.68 -5.42 -4.30
C ARG A 50 5.03 -4.75 -4.10
N THR A 51 5.57 -4.72 -2.88
CA THR A 51 6.93 -4.25 -2.64
C THR A 51 7.80 -5.43 -2.22
N PRO A 52 8.54 -6.04 -3.15
CA PRO A 52 9.53 -7.07 -2.82
C PRO A 52 10.59 -6.52 -1.85
N VAL A 53 11.13 -7.41 -1.01
CA VAL A 53 12.15 -7.05 0.00
C VAL A 53 13.39 -6.44 -0.67
N ASP A 54 13.89 -7.03 -1.75
CA ASP A 54 15.08 -6.53 -2.45
C ASP A 54 14.88 -5.12 -3.00
N SER A 55 13.70 -4.84 -3.59
CA SER A 55 13.36 -3.51 -4.06
C SER A 55 13.25 -2.51 -2.91
N TYR A 56 12.74 -2.94 -1.75
CA TYR A 56 12.68 -2.10 -0.56
C TYR A 56 14.08 -1.72 -0.05
N ILE A 57 14.99 -2.68 0.02
CA ILE A 57 16.40 -2.47 0.41
C ILE A 57 17.04 -1.46 -0.53
N GLN A 58 16.89 -1.65 -1.84
CA GLN A 58 17.45 -0.72 -2.84
C GLN A 58 16.93 0.71 -2.66
N ILE A 59 15.62 0.88 -2.47
CA ILE A 59 15.03 2.20 -2.22
C ILE A 59 15.62 2.85 -0.96
N TYR A 60 15.78 2.06 0.10
CA TYR A 60 16.34 2.53 1.36
C TYR A 60 17.80 2.97 1.20
N GLU A 61 18.63 2.16 0.54
CA GLU A 61 20.04 2.46 0.31
C GLU A 61 20.24 3.70 -0.57
N THR A 62 19.46 3.83 -1.65
CA THR A 62 19.45 5.03 -2.49
C THR A 62 19.06 6.27 -1.69
N ALA A 63 18.04 6.18 -0.82
CA ALA A 63 17.65 7.31 0.04
C ALA A 63 18.72 7.68 1.07
N LYS A 64 19.62 6.75 1.40
CA LYS A 64 20.75 6.94 2.33
C LYS A 64 22.07 7.27 1.62
N GLY A 65 22.13 7.21 0.29
CA GLY A 65 23.34 7.47 -0.49
C GLY A 65 24.45 6.44 -0.27
N ILE A 66 24.07 5.19 0.03
CA ILE A 66 24.99 4.07 0.33
C ILE A 66 25.00 3.00 -0.78
N ASN A 67 24.36 3.31 -1.92
CA ASN A 67 24.42 2.58 -3.18
C ASN A 67 24.87 3.55 -4.27
#